data_AF-A0A948SGE0-F1
#
_entry.id   AF-A0A948SGE0-F1
#
_cell.length_a   1.000
_cell.length_b   1.000
_cell.length_c   1.000
_cell.angle_alpha   90.00
_cell.angle_beta   90.00
_cell.angle_gamma   90.00
#
_symmetry.space_group_name_H-M   'P 1'
#
loop_
_entity.id
_entity.type
_entity.pdbx_description
1 polymer ?
#
loop_
_entity_poly.entity_id
_entity_poly.type
_entity_poly.pdbx_seq_one_letter_code
_entity_poly.pdbx_strand_id
1 'polypeptide(L)'
;MQLSVKRTGTTAVLAVLGACLAMAVAAPPAPAASTCNGYSDLCERPFNETVFAGTHNSMAADDYGWSSAVTTQTHTISEQLRRGVRALSFDVWYGSRGLFGIVSREEGPTRPGVEPYLCHTHCRLGSLRLESGFREVVSYLNANPNEVVVIYFEDYVSVPDMRAVVEASGLMPFVHSGPLTQTLGQMIDSGKRVVLISQNVSEANQTEWYPRLTTVGRDTDYDFDSTGKLTEAANLARSCQPTPWGRSGNGRFFVMQHFITNVIASRSASQTVNAREVLVRRALACRAARGVLPSVLLVDYYELGDVLGAARALNDLYRAPAGTPGSPTDGSGGEGGSGQGGSGQGGSGQGGSGQDGSGDDPGSSRVVGRFRLSTVARFIRRGSSARLSLEMYNSSTRPRTFTVKLKGGRKDGLSYRPTVRVRVPAQSTQEVEIVVRVRSTASRGSTRLAASYGRLTSRVALVVR
;
A
#
# COMPACT_ATOMS: atom_id res chain seq x y z
N MET A 1 51.28 -7.24 95.47
CA MET A 1 50.79 -8.52 94.91
C MET A 1 50.95 -8.46 93.39
N GLN A 2 51.75 -9.35 92.83
CA GLN A 2 51.96 -9.53 91.38
C GLN A 2 50.72 -10.12 90.69
N LEU A 3 50.78 -10.12 89.33
CA LEU A 3 50.10 -10.95 88.32
C LEU A 3 49.09 -10.15 87.46
N SER A 4 48.95 -10.32 86.14
CA SER A 4 49.61 -11.11 85.10
C SER A 4 48.77 -10.93 83.82
N VAL A 5 49.40 -10.71 82.64
CA VAL A 5 49.08 -11.37 81.34
C VAL A 5 47.69 -11.05 80.70
N LYS A 6 47.45 -10.85 79.38
CA LYS A 6 47.96 -11.38 78.11
C LYS A 6 47.46 -10.51 76.94
N ARG A 7 48.22 -10.49 75.83
CA ARG A 7 47.77 -10.09 74.48
C ARG A 7 46.67 -11.00 73.93
N THR A 8 45.66 -10.43 73.30
CA THR A 8 44.82 -10.98 72.21
C THR A 8 44.33 -9.73 71.43
N GLY A 9 44.20 -9.65 70.10
CA GLY A 9 44.17 -10.62 69.01
C GLY A 9 43.23 -10.00 67.98
N THR A 10 43.75 -9.18 67.06
CA THR A 10 42.95 -8.52 66.02
C THR A 10 42.65 -9.53 64.91
N THR A 11 41.45 -10.08 64.89
CA THR A 11 40.95 -10.94 63.80
C THR A 11 40.68 -10.10 62.57
N ALA A 12 41.48 -10.27 61.52
CA ALA A 12 41.19 -9.81 60.18
C ALA A 12 40.20 -10.80 59.52
N VAL A 13 38.98 -10.35 59.27
CA VAL A 13 37.99 -11.07 58.45
C VAL A 13 38.32 -10.77 56.98
N LEU A 14 38.91 -11.72 56.26
CA LEU A 14 38.97 -11.67 54.81
C LEU A 14 37.58 -12.01 54.24
N ALA A 15 36.85 -11.00 53.78
CA ALA A 15 35.70 -11.19 52.91
C ALA A 15 36.21 -11.42 51.48
N VAL A 16 36.10 -12.66 51.00
CA VAL A 16 36.35 -13.00 49.59
C VAL A 16 35.16 -12.50 48.78
N LEU A 17 35.30 -11.34 48.15
CA LEU A 17 34.40 -10.84 47.12
C LEU A 17 34.62 -11.68 45.84
N GLY A 18 33.79 -12.71 45.66
CA GLY A 18 33.67 -13.41 44.39
C GLY A 18 33.06 -12.47 43.34
N ALA A 19 33.90 -11.96 42.43
CA ALA A 19 33.46 -11.24 41.25
C ALA A 19 32.83 -12.24 40.26
N CYS A 20 31.52 -12.45 40.36
CA CYS A 20 30.74 -13.03 39.25
C CYS A 20 30.67 -12.00 38.12
N LEU A 21 31.66 -12.04 37.23
CA LEU A 21 31.62 -11.33 35.96
C LEU A 21 30.57 -12.02 35.08
N ALA A 22 29.31 -11.57 35.19
CA ALA A 22 28.27 -11.94 34.23
C ALA A 22 28.67 -11.34 32.87
N MET A 23 29.38 -12.12 32.07
CA MET A 23 29.58 -11.82 30.66
C MET A 23 28.19 -11.83 30.01
N ALA A 24 27.60 -10.64 29.84
CA ALA A 24 26.43 -10.46 29.01
C ALA A 24 26.82 -10.88 27.59
N VAL A 25 26.50 -12.12 27.24
CA VAL A 25 26.59 -12.58 25.85
C VAL A 25 25.61 -11.73 25.08
N ALA A 26 26.11 -10.73 24.35
CA ALA A 26 25.32 -9.97 23.42
C ALA A 26 24.72 -10.96 22.42
N ALA A 27 23.39 -11.09 22.41
CA ALA A 27 22.72 -11.89 21.41
C ALA A 27 23.16 -11.42 20.02
N PRO A 28 23.41 -12.33 19.06
CA PRO A 28 23.73 -11.92 17.70
C PRO A 28 22.62 -10.99 17.18
N PRO A 29 22.96 -9.97 16.38
CA PRO A 29 21.97 -9.08 15.81
C PRO A 29 20.93 -9.92 15.06
N ALA A 30 19.66 -9.58 15.26
CA ALA A 30 18.57 -10.25 14.57
C ALA A 30 18.85 -10.25 13.05
N PRO A 31 18.57 -11.34 12.34
CA PRO A 31 18.73 -11.34 10.89
C PRO A 31 17.86 -10.22 10.30
N ALA A 32 18.45 -9.46 9.38
CA ALA A 32 17.76 -8.37 8.69
C ALA A 32 16.45 -8.87 8.08
N ALA A 33 15.39 -8.06 8.19
CA ALA A 33 14.08 -8.44 7.68
C ALA A 33 14.15 -8.77 6.17
N SER A 34 13.73 -9.99 5.80
CA SER A 34 13.72 -10.43 4.39
C SER A 34 12.59 -9.78 3.57
N THR A 35 11.58 -9.24 4.25
CA THR A 35 10.45 -8.51 3.68
C THR A 35 10.02 -7.43 4.65
N CYS A 36 9.53 -6.30 4.13
CA CYS A 36 8.98 -5.21 4.93
C CYS A 36 7.58 -4.91 4.42
N ASN A 37 6.57 -4.98 5.28
CA ASN A 37 5.16 -4.95 4.89
C ASN A 37 4.80 -5.92 3.75
N GLY A 38 5.42 -7.12 3.76
CA GLY A 38 5.19 -8.19 2.78
C GLY A 38 6.01 -8.12 1.48
N TYR A 39 6.92 -7.13 1.33
CA TYR A 39 7.75 -6.99 0.13
C TYR A 39 9.21 -6.71 0.47
N SER A 40 10.13 -7.38 -0.21
CA SER A 40 11.57 -7.09 -0.12
C SER A 40 11.90 -5.67 -0.57
N ASP A 41 11.25 -5.22 -1.64
CA ASP A 41 11.54 -3.93 -2.29
C ASP A 41 11.14 -2.72 -1.43
N LEU A 42 10.38 -2.94 -0.35
CA LEU A 42 10.02 -1.91 0.62
C LEU A 42 11.08 -1.74 1.71
N CYS A 43 11.96 -2.71 1.94
CA CYS A 43 12.93 -2.64 3.05
C CYS A 43 13.96 -1.52 2.90
N GLU A 44 14.35 -1.21 1.66
CA GLU A 44 15.27 -0.11 1.35
C GLU A 44 14.58 1.24 1.19
N ARG A 45 13.24 1.29 1.29
CA ARG A 45 12.50 2.55 1.09
C ARG A 45 12.42 3.36 2.37
N PRO A 46 12.73 4.67 2.31
CA PRO A 46 12.42 5.59 3.40
C PRO A 46 10.94 5.54 3.77
N PHE A 47 10.63 5.61 5.06
CA PHE A 47 9.25 5.60 5.56
C PHE A 47 8.42 6.72 4.94
N ASN A 48 8.94 7.95 4.88
CA ASN A 48 8.24 9.10 4.32
C ASN A 48 8.09 9.07 2.78
N GLU A 49 8.72 8.13 2.08
CA GLU A 49 8.59 7.93 0.63
C GLU A 49 7.86 6.64 0.25
N THR A 50 7.42 5.87 1.25
CA THR A 50 6.58 4.69 1.05
C THR A 50 5.11 5.08 1.03
N VAL A 51 4.34 4.53 0.08
CA VAL A 51 2.89 4.73 -0.02
C VAL A 51 2.15 3.64 0.74
N PHE A 52 1.50 4.00 1.83
CA PHE A 52 0.65 3.12 2.63
C PHE A 52 -0.82 3.25 2.23
N ALA A 53 -1.50 2.12 2.11
CA ALA A 53 -2.96 2.10 2.12
C ALA A 53 -3.43 2.44 3.54
N GLY A 54 -4.32 3.43 3.66
CA GLY A 54 -4.80 3.93 4.93
C GLY A 54 -6.31 4.09 5.02
N THR A 55 -6.81 4.09 6.25
CA THR A 55 -8.24 4.22 6.55
C THR A 55 -8.52 5.48 7.36
N HIS A 56 -9.49 6.26 6.91
CA HIS A 56 -10.00 7.42 7.62
C HIS A 56 -10.89 6.97 8.77
N ASN A 57 -10.67 7.52 9.96
CA ASN A 57 -11.34 7.17 11.21
C ASN A 57 -11.43 5.66 11.42
N SER A 58 -10.26 5.01 11.44
CA SER A 58 -10.12 3.55 11.36
C SER A 58 -10.89 2.79 12.45
N MET A 59 -11.18 3.40 13.59
CA MET A 59 -12.01 2.79 14.65
C MET A 59 -13.50 2.76 14.33
N ALA A 60 -13.98 3.62 13.45
CA ALA A 60 -15.40 3.85 13.23
C ALA A 60 -15.93 2.77 12.30
N ALA A 61 -16.10 1.57 12.86
CA ALA A 61 -16.35 0.36 12.09
C ALA A 61 -17.59 -0.42 12.52
N ASP A 62 -18.28 -0.99 11.54
CA ASP A 62 -19.48 -1.82 11.73
C ASP A 62 -19.21 -3.04 12.61
N ASP A 63 -18.04 -3.69 12.46
CA ASP A 63 -17.68 -4.90 13.20
C ASP A 63 -17.53 -4.67 14.73
N TYR A 64 -17.41 -3.41 15.17
CA TYR A 64 -17.50 -3.05 16.60
C TYR A 64 -18.93 -2.85 17.10
N GLY A 65 -19.94 -2.97 16.24
CA GLY A 65 -21.34 -2.71 16.53
C GLY A 65 -21.70 -1.23 16.63
N TRP A 66 -20.91 -0.35 15.99
CA TRP A 66 -21.18 1.09 15.98
C TRP A 66 -22.39 1.41 15.10
N SER A 67 -23.03 2.56 15.36
CA SER A 67 -24.12 3.03 14.51
C SER A 67 -23.61 3.35 13.10
N SER A 68 -24.33 2.87 12.08
CA SER A 68 -24.02 3.15 10.67
C SER A 68 -24.01 4.64 10.31
N ALA A 69 -24.54 5.50 11.19
CA ALA A 69 -24.51 6.95 11.02
C ALA A 69 -23.12 7.57 11.27
N VAL A 70 -22.20 6.87 11.94
CA VAL A 70 -20.86 7.40 12.29
C VAL A 70 -19.71 6.56 11.77
N THR A 71 -20.00 5.37 11.23
CA THR A 71 -19.01 4.44 10.69
C THR A 71 -18.44 4.93 9.37
N THR A 72 -17.13 4.79 9.20
CA THR A 72 -16.38 5.04 7.96
C THR A 72 -15.73 3.77 7.41
N GLN A 73 -15.70 2.69 8.19
CA GLN A 73 -15.12 1.40 7.81
C GLN A 73 -16.11 0.25 8.11
N THR A 74 -15.91 -0.90 7.48
CA THR A 74 -16.64 -2.12 7.87
C THR A 74 -15.94 -2.84 9.01
N HIS A 75 -14.61 -2.88 8.94
CA HIS A 75 -13.80 -3.84 9.68
C HIS A 75 -13.09 -3.26 10.90
N THR A 76 -12.83 -4.07 11.93
CA THR A 76 -12.05 -3.65 13.11
C THR A 76 -10.61 -3.22 12.76
N ILE A 77 -9.92 -2.54 13.67
CA ILE A 77 -8.52 -2.14 13.50
C ILE A 77 -7.65 -3.37 13.19
N SER A 78 -7.81 -4.46 13.95
CA SER A 78 -7.09 -5.72 13.73
C SER A 78 -7.34 -6.31 12.34
N GLU A 79 -8.59 -6.27 11.87
CA GLU A 79 -9.00 -6.81 10.58
C GLU A 79 -8.45 -5.97 9.41
N GLN A 80 -8.47 -4.64 9.54
CA GLN A 80 -7.86 -3.72 8.58
C GLN A 80 -6.35 -4.00 8.42
N LEU A 81 -5.63 -4.11 9.54
CA LEU A 81 -4.20 -4.41 9.55
C LEU A 81 -3.92 -5.77 8.88
N ARG A 82 -4.68 -6.81 9.24
CA ARG A 82 -4.51 -8.14 8.64
C ARG A 82 -4.78 -8.17 7.12
N ARG A 83 -5.64 -7.28 6.62
CA ARG A 83 -5.95 -7.13 5.19
C ARG A 83 -4.98 -6.24 4.43
N GLY A 84 -3.93 -5.73 5.08
CA GLY A 84 -2.84 -5.00 4.43
C GLY A 84 -2.88 -3.49 4.61
N VAL A 85 -3.85 -2.94 5.35
CA VAL A 85 -3.80 -1.53 5.77
C VAL A 85 -2.59 -1.31 6.67
N ARG A 86 -1.87 -0.21 6.47
CA ARG A 86 -0.67 0.15 7.26
C ARG A 86 -0.65 1.59 7.74
N ALA A 87 -1.67 2.36 7.38
CA ALA A 87 -1.91 3.69 7.91
C ALA A 87 -3.31 3.75 8.55
N LEU A 88 -3.36 4.14 9.82
CA LEU A 88 -4.60 4.28 10.57
C LEU A 88 -4.80 5.77 10.89
N SER A 89 -6.04 6.25 10.84
CA SER A 89 -6.41 7.58 11.28
C SER A 89 -7.31 7.51 12.50
N PHE A 90 -6.91 8.16 13.60
CA PHE A 90 -7.61 8.10 14.87
C PHE A 90 -8.11 9.46 15.38
N ASP A 91 -9.42 9.59 15.58
CA ASP A 91 -10.02 10.67 16.35
C ASP A 91 -9.98 10.33 17.83
N VAL A 92 -9.42 11.22 18.65
CA VAL A 92 -9.21 10.98 20.08
C VAL A 92 -9.85 12.07 20.91
N TRP A 93 -10.76 11.69 21.80
CA TRP A 93 -11.50 12.59 22.69
C TRP A 93 -11.43 12.13 24.14
N TYR A 94 -11.54 13.05 25.09
CA TYR A 94 -11.90 12.66 26.45
C TYR A 94 -13.34 12.15 26.49
N GLY A 95 -13.56 11.05 27.19
CA GLY A 95 -14.88 10.48 27.38
C GLY A 95 -15.06 9.85 28.75
N SER A 96 -16.30 9.80 29.21
CA SER A 96 -16.68 9.06 30.41
C SER A 96 -17.73 8.01 30.09
N ARG A 97 -17.52 6.80 30.61
CA ARG A 97 -18.45 5.69 30.43
C ARG A 97 -19.57 5.79 31.47
N GLY A 98 -20.77 6.06 30.99
CA GLY A 98 -21.98 6.13 31.80
C GLY A 98 -22.65 4.76 32.01
N LEU A 99 -23.87 4.82 32.54
CA LEU A 99 -24.72 3.64 32.70
C LEU A 99 -25.00 2.98 31.34
N PHE A 100 -25.11 1.65 31.33
CA PHE A 100 -25.27 0.83 30.11
C PHE A 100 -24.11 0.90 29.11
N GLY A 101 -22.97 1.46 29.49
CA GLY A 101 -21.76 1.48 28.66
C GLY A 101 -21.73 2.56 27.58
N ILE A 102 -22.69 3.48 27.61
CA ILE A 102 -22.72 4.64 26.69
C ILE A 102 -21.63 5.63 27.10
N VAL A 103 -20.81 6.05 26.14
CA VAL A 103 -19.73 7.03 26.38
C VAL A 103 -20.20 8.42 26.01
N SER A 104 -20.11 9.34 26.97
CA SER A 104 -20.29 10.78 26.73
C SER A 104 -18.93 11.42 26.51
N ARG A 105 -18.85 12.35 25.55
CA ARG A 105 -17.67 13.18 25.36
C ARG A 105 -17.55 14.19 26.48
N GLU A 106 -16.33 14.43 26.92
CA GLU A 106 -15.98 15.36 28.00
C GLU A 106 -15.03 16.44 27.47
N GLU A 107 -14.96 17.59 28.15
CA GLU A 107 -14.07 18.70 27.78
C GLU A 107 -12.61 18.45 28.19
N GLY A 108 -12.39 17.57 29.16
CA GLY A 108 -11.06 17.29 29.73
C GLY A 108 -11.13 16.26 30.85
N PRO A 109 -9.98 15.83 31.40
CA PRO A 109 -9.90 14.86 32.49
C PRO A 109 -10.20 15.53 33.84
N THR A 110 -11.29 16.28 33.93
CA THR A 110 -11.63 17.16 35.06
C THR A 110 -12.19 16.43 36.27
N ARG A 111 -12.46 15.13 36.15
CA ARG A 111 -13.00 14.28 37.21
C ARG A 111 -12.60 12.81 37.03
N PRO A 112 -12.65 11.98 38.09
CA PRO A 112 -12.40 10.55 37.97
C PRO A 112 -13.31 9.86 36.96
N GLY A 113 -12.76 8.87 36.24
CA GLY A 113 -13.47 8.08 35.23
C GLY A 113 -13.56 8.73 33.85
N VAL A 114 -12.97 9.91 33.65
CA VAL A 114 -12.73 10.46 32.31
C VAL A 114 -11.39 9.95 31.78
N GLU A 115 -11.40 9.40 30.58
CA GLU A 115 -10.22 8.81 29.94
C GLU A 115 -10.24 9.04 28.42
N PRO A 116 -9.12 8.85 27.70
CA PRO A 116 -9.10 8.92 26.24
C PRO A 116 -9.89 7.80 25.55
N TYR A 117 -10.82 8.20 24.68
CA TYR A 117 -11.61 7.33 23.81
C TYR A 117 -11.37 7.68 22.34
N LEU A 118 -11.50 6.66 21.50
CA LEU A 118 -11.66 6.78 20.07
C LEU A 118 -13.14 6.93 19.72
N CYS A 119 -13.52 8.00 19.05
CA CYS A 119 -14.89 8.19 18.54
C CYS A 119 -14.93 9.24 17.44
N HIS A 120 -15.89 9.10 16.52
CA HIS A 120 -16.08 10.01 15.40
C HIS A 120 -17.45 10.69 15.47
N THR A 121 -17.47 12.03 15.37
CA THR A 121 -18.65 12.90 15.53
C THR A 121 -19.33 12.83 16.92
N HIS A 122 -19.82 11.67 17.35
CA HIS A 122 -20.51 11.48 18.64
C HIS A 122 -20.10 10.17 19.32
N CYS A 123 -19.38 10.25 20.45
CA CYS A 123 -18.96 9.06 21.23
C CYS A 123 -20.11 8.17 21.70
N ARG A 124 -21.34 8.71 21.80
CA ARG A 124 -22.54 7.94 22.19
C ARG A 124 -23.02 6.98 21.11
N LEU A 125 -22.65 7.21 19.84
CA LEU A 125 -23.07 6.40 18.69
C LEU A 125 -22.05 5.31 18.34
N GLY A 126 -20.91 5.32 19.00
CA GLY A 126 -19.80 4.40 18.77
C GLY A 126 -18.56 4.93 19.47
N SER A 127 -17.92 4.08 20.28
CA SER A 127 -16.68 4.42 20.96
C SER A 127 -15.86 3.19 21.27
N LEU A 128 -14.55 3.38 21.37
CA LEU A 128 -13.57 2.38 21.79
C LEU A 128 -12.58 3.06 22.73
N ARG A 129 -12.19 2.45 23.85
CA ARG A 129 -11.12 3.02 24.69
C ARG A 129 -9.85 3.12 23.85
N LEU A 130 -9.13 4.24 23.91
CA LEU A 130 -7.89 4.42 23.13
C LEU A 130 -6.88 3.30 23.42
N GLU A 131 -6.76 2.92 24.69
CA GLU A 131 -5.93 1.80 25.13
C GLU A 131 -6.29 0.48 24.41
N SER A 132 -7.58 0.20 24.22
CA SER A 132 -8.05 -1.01 23.54
C SER A 132 -7.70 -0.99 22.05
N GLY A 133 -7.85 0.16 21.38
CA GLY A 133 -7.42 0.33 19.99
C GLY A 133 -5.91 0.13 19.83
N PHE A 134 -5.08 0.66 20.75
CA PHE A 134 -3.64 0.40 20.73
C PHE A 134 -3.28 -1.05 21.03
N ARG A 135 -4.01 -1.73 21.94
CA ARG A 135 -3.78 -3.17 22.20
C ARG A 135 -4.05 -4.04 20.97
N GLU A 136 -5.01 -3.67 20.11
CA GLU A 136 -5.19 -4.34 18.81
C GLU A 136 -3.97 -4.18 17.90
N VAL A 137 -3.42 -2.96 17.82
CA VAL A 137 -2.19 -2.68 17.06
C VAL A 137 -1.00 -3.46 17.64
N VAL A 138 -0.83 -3.48 18.96
CA VAL A 138 0.24 -4.23 19.64
C VAL A 138 0.12 -5.74 19.38
N SER A 139 -1.09 -6.29 19.49
CA SER A 139 -1.35 -7.70 19.19
C SER A 139 -0.94 -8.04 17.75
N TYR A 140 -1.33 -7.19 16.79
CA TYR A 140 -0.93 -7.33 15.39
C TYR A 140 0.59 -7.28 15.21
N LEU A 141 1.28 -6.31 15.81
CA LEU A 141 2.73 -6.14 15.67
C LEU A 141 3.53 -7.28 16.31
N ASN A 142 3.04 -7.86 17.41
CA ASN A 142 3.64 -9.03 18.03
C ASN A 142 3.54 -10.27 17.11
N ALA A 143 2.39 -10.46 16.46
CA ALA A 143 2.20 -11.55 15.52
C ALA A 143 2.91 -11.36 14.17
N ASN A 144 3.25 -10.11 13.82
CA ASN A 144 3.83 -9.75 12.53
C ASN A 144 5.08 -8.85 12.72
N PRO A 145 6.27 -9.46 12.90
CA PRO A 145 7.49 -8.71 13.25
C PRO A 145 8.02 -7.81 12.12
N ASN A 146 7.66 -8.10 10.87
CA ASN A 146 8.14 -7.41 9.67
C ASN A 146 7.21 -6.27 9.19
N GLU A 147 6.40 -5.75 10.11
CA GLU A 147 5.35 -4.78 9.79
C GLU A 147 5.64 -3.42 10.43
N VAL A 148 5.53 -2.36 9.64
CA VAL A 148 5.61 -0.96 10.04
C VAL A 148 4.24 -0.30 9.82
N VAL A 149 3.75 0.39 10.84
CA VAL A 149 2.42 1.03 10.87
C VAL A 149 2.57 2.52 11.19
N VAL A 150 1.74 3.35 10.56
CA VAL A 150 1.58 4.76 10.95
C VAL A 150 0.19 4.99 11.52
N ILE A 151 0.12 5.75 12.61
CA ILE A 151 -1.13 6.23 13.20
C ILE A 151 -1.11 7.76 13.14
N TYR A 152 -2.01 8.31 12.35
CA TYR A 152 -2.26 9.73 12.19
C TYR A 152 -3.46 10.11 13.07
N PHE A 153 -3.37 11.18 13.86
CA PHE A 153 -4.38 11.49 14.87
C PHE A 153 -5.07 12.82 14.63
N GLU A 154 -6.40 12.85 14.72
CA GLU A 154 -7.14 14.05 15.08
C GLU A 154 -7.35 14.04 16.61
N ASP A 155 -6.38 14.59 17.33
CA ASP A 155 -6.28 14.45 18.78
C ASP A 155 -6.80 15.66 19.55
N TYR A 156 -7.62 15.41 20.57
CA TYR A 156 -8.18 16.42 21.48
C TYR A 156 -7.88 16.12 22.94
N VAL A 157 -6.82 15.35 23.17
CA VAL A 157 -6.31 14.98 24.49
C VAL A 157 -4.91 15.56 24.70
N SER A 158 -4.51 15.72 25.95
CA SER A 158 -3.17 16.22 26.30
C SER A 158 -2.09 15.22 25.90
N VAL A 159 -0.88 15.70 25.58
CA VAL A 159 0.29 14.85 25.30
C VAL A 159 0.64 13.93 26.48
N PRO A 160 0.61 14.39 27.75
CA PRO A 160 0.79 13.51 28.90
C PRO A 160 -0.23 12.36 28.97
N ASP A 161 -1.52 12.61 28.72
CA ASP A 161 -2.54 11.56 28.76
C ASP A 161 -2.41 10.59 27.58
N MET A 162 -2.09 11.11 26.38
CA MET A 162 -1.75 10.28 25.23
C MET A 162 -0.58 9.35 25.56
N ARG A 163 0.49 9.90 26.15
CA ARG A 163 1.67 9.12 26.56
C ARG A 163 1.32 8.03 27.56
N ALA A 164 0.53 8.34 28.58
CA ALA A 164 0.11 7.37 29.58
C ALA A 164 -0.63 6.19 28.95
N VAL A 165 -1.48 6.43 27.96
CA VAL A 165 -2.21 5.36 27.25
C VAL A 165 -1.30 4.58 26.29
N VAL A 166 -0.35 5.23 25.61
CA VAL A 166 0.68 4.57 24.78
C VAL A 166 1.55 3.64 25.63
N GLU A 167 1.92 4.04 26.84
CA GLU A 167 2.67 3.22 27.79
C GLU A 167 1.81 2.07 28.34
N ALA A 168 0.59 2.34 28.82
CA ALA A 168 -0.32 1.34 29.38
C ALA A 168 -0.75 0.25 28.39
N SER A 169 -0.86 0.59 27.10
CA SER A 169 -1.18 -0.37 26.03
C SER A 169 -0.02 -1.28 25.64
N GLY A 170 1.21 -0.95 26.05
CA GLY A 170 2.42 -1.64 25.61
C GLY A 170 2.88 -1.24 24.21
N LEU A 171 2.38 -0.13 23.65
CA LEU A 171 2.75 0.35 22.32
C LEU A 171 4.12 1.05 22.32
N MET A 172 4.50 1.71 23.42
CA MET A 172 5.71 2.52 23.53
C MET A 172 7.02 1.84 23.02
N PRO A 173 7.27 0.54 23.28
CA PRO A 173 8.46 -0.14 22.74
C PRO A 173 8.57 -0.12 21.22
N PHE A 174 7.45 -0.08 20.50
CA PHE A 174 7.39 -0.01 19.04
C PHE A 174 7.46 1.41 18.49
N VAL A 175 7.28 2.44 19.32
CA VAL A 175 7.16 3.82 18.84
C VAL A 175 8.52 4.33 18.34
N HIS A 176 8.51 4.81 17.10
CA HIS A 176 9.63 5.44 16.42
C HIS A 176 9.68 6.94 16.73
N SER A 177 10.82 7.40 17.20
CA SER A 177 11.10 8.83 17.48
C SER A 177 12.24 9.39 16.63
N GLY A 178 12.77 8.60 15.68
CA GLY A 178 13.87 9.01 14.80
C GLY A 178 13.40 9.72 13.52
N PRO A 179 14.33 10.09 12.63
CA PRO A 179 13.99 10.67 11.34
C PRO A 179 13.08 9.77 10.51
N LEU A 180 12.05 10.35 9.88
CA LEU A 180 11.14 9.64 8.97
C LEU A 180 11.81 9.24 7.63
N THR A 181 13.08 9.58 7.44
CA THR A 181 13.92 9.14 6.31
C THR A 181 14.56 7.77 6.53
N GLN A 182 14.46 7.20 7.74
CA GLN A 182 14.89 5.82 7.97
C GLN A 182 14.08 4.86 7.10
N THR A 183 14.74 3.81 6.63
CA THR A 183 14.09 2.81 5.78
C THR A 183 13.20 1.89 6.61
N LEU A 184 12.24 1.23 5.96
CA LEU A 184 11.39 0.27 6.68
C LEU A 184 12.20 -0.89 7.27
N GLY A 185 13.27 -1.34 6.59
CA GLY A 185 14.18 -2.35 7.12
C GLY A 185 14.83 -1.90 8.42
N GLN A 186 15.39 -0.68 8.46
CA GLN A 186 15.99 -0.11 9.68
C GLN A 186 14.98 0.03 10.83
N MET A 187 13.75 0.41 10.53
CA MET A 187 12.67 0.50 11.53
C MET A 187 12.30 -0.87 12.10
N ILE A 188 12.27 -1.92 11.24
CA ILE A 188 12.01 -3.29 11.67
C ILE A 188 13.18 -3.83 12.50
N ASP A 189 14.42 -3.68 12.04
CA ASP A 189 15.62 -4.18 12.71
C ASP A 189 15.82 -3.55 14.11
N SER A 190 15.42 -2.29 14.28
CA SER A 190 15.44 -1.59 15.58
C SER A 190 14.23 -1.90 16.47
N GLY A 191 13.21 -2.58 15.95
CA GLY A 191 11.93 -2.81 16.62
C GLY A 191 11.03 -1.56 16.71
N LYS A 192 11.47 -0.40 16.19
CA LYS A 192 10.75 0.88 16.19
C LYS A 192 9.84 0.99 14.98
N ARG A 193 8.72 0.27 15.02
CA ARG A 193 7.84 -0.01 13.88
C ARG A 193 6.52 0.77 13.86
N VAL A 194 6.31 1.72 14.77
CA VAL A 194 5.08 2.53 14.82
C VAL A 194 5.44 4.01 14.80
N VAL A 195 4.91 4.75 13.84
CA VAL A 195 5.02 6.21 13.78
C VAL A 195 3.70 6.83 14.22
N LEU A 196 3.73 7.69 15.23
CA LEU A 196 2.57 8.42 15.72
C LEU A 196 2.67 9.88 15.27
N ILE A 197 1.64 10.43 14.63
CA ILE A 197 1.66 11.82 14.11
C ILE A 197 0.38 12.53 14.56
N SER A 198 0.55 13.59 15.33
CA SER A 198 -0.55 14.44 15.79
C SER A 198 -0.94 15.46 14.75
N GLN A 199 -2.23 15.72 14.57
CA GLN A 199 -2.69 16.86 13.79
C GLN A 199 -2.76 18.11 14.68
N ASN A 200 -3.17 17.99 15.95
CA ASN A 200 -3.64 19.11 16.79
C ASN A 200 -2.64 19.59 17.87
N VAL A 201 -1.67 18.78 18.30
CA VAL A 201 -0.68 19.18 19.33
C VAL A 201 -0.01 20.49 18.94
N SER A 202 0.18 21.46 19.84
CA SER A 202 0.84 22.73 19.47
C SER A 202 2.32 22.52 19.11
N GLU A 203 2.92 23.46 18.37
CA GLU A 203 4.35 23.40 18.05
C GLU A 203 5.23 23.37 19.30
N ALA A 204 4.82 24.05 20.37
CA ALA A 204 5.52 24.06 21.66
C ALA A 204 5.37 22.76 22.47
N ASN A 205 4.32 21.98 22.22
CA ASN A 205 4.00 20.78 23.01
C ASN A 205 4.30 19.46 22.28
N GLN A 206 4.71 19.51 21.01
CA GLN A 206 5.09 18.30 20.28
C GLN A 206 6.35 17.67 20.87
N THR A 207 6.55 16.38 20.57
CA THR A 207 7.72 15.63 21.03
C THR A 207 8.31 14.81 19.88
N GLU A 208 9.52 14.28 20.04
CA GLU A 208 10.15 13.44 19.00
C GLU A 208 9.33 12.19 18.65
N TRP A 209 8.65 11.60 19.63
CA TRP A 209 7.81 10.40 19.44
C TRP A 209 6.36 10.73 19.01
N TYR A 210 5.96 11.99 19.12
CA TYR A 210 4.62 12.49 18.79
C TYR A 210 4.69 13.88 18.14
N PRO A 211 5.29 13.98 16.94
CA PRO A 211 5.42 15.24 16.23
C PRO A 211 4.07 15.75 15.71
N ARG A 212 3.96 17.06 15.54
CA ARG A 212 2.86 17.68 14.77
C ARG A 212 3.06 17.38 13.28
N LEU A 213 1.96 17.12 12.56
CA LEU A 213 1.95 16.89 11.11
C LEU A 213 2.73 17.98 10.35
N THR A 214 2.53 19.26 10.65
CA THR A 214 3.19 20.36 9.93
C THR A 214 4.70 20.43 10.18
N THR A 215 5.22 19.73 11.19
CA THR A 215 6.67 19.63 11.43
C THR A 215 7.29 18.55 10.54
N VAL A 216 6.60 17.41 10.37
CA VAL A 216 7.16 16.24 9.65
C VAL A 216 6.59 16.02 8.24
N GLY A 217 5.52 16.73 7.90
CA GLY A 217 4.72 16.45 6.73
C GLY A 217 3.66 17.49 6.39
N ARG A 218 2.65 17.03 5.66
CA ARG A 218 1.54 17.83 5.11
C ARG A 218 0.35 16.94 4.79
N ASP A 219 -0.82 17.54 4.61
CA ASP A 219 -2.00 16.88 4.06
C ASP A 219 -2.60 17.65 2.87
N THR A 220 -3.60 17.03 2.25
CA THR A 220 -4.53 17.72 1.35
C THR A 220 -5.73 18.24 2.13
N ASP A 221 -6.49 19.14 1.51
CA ASP A 221 -7.87 19.37 1.85
C ASP A 221 -8.65 18.05 1.90
N TYR A 222 -9.72 18.04 2.68
CA TYR A 222 -10.63 16.90 2.85
C TYR A 222 -12.07 17.24 2.46
N ASP A 223 -12.43 18.53 2.30
CA ASP A 223 -13.81 18.96 2.07
C ASP A 223 -14.31 18.67 0.63
N PHE A 224 -14.63 17.40 0.41
CA PHE A 224 -15.09 16.87 -0.87
C PHE A 224 -16.54 16.40 -0.79
N ASP A 225 -17.50 17.30 -0.99
CA ASP A 225 -18.94 16.99 -1.03
C ASP A 225 -19.42 16.10 -2.20
N SER A 226 -18.55 15.77 -3.16
CA SER A 226 -18.95 15.07 -4.38
C SER A 226 -17.79 14.28 -5.00
N THR A 227 -18.11 13.13 -5.60
CA THR A 227 -17.12 12.26 -6.27
C THR A 227 -16.41 12.98 -7.42
N GLY A 228 -17.06 13.94 -8.08
CA GLY A 228 -16.47 14.77 -9.14
C GLY A 228 -15.22 15.53 -8.69
N LYS A 229 -15.17 16.00 -7.43
CA LYS A 229 -14.00 16.69 -6.86
C LYS A 229 -12.74 15.81 -6.81
N LEU A 230 -12.91 14.48 -6.74
CA LEU A 230 -11.82 13.51 -6.66
C LEU A 230 -11.57 12.74 -7.98
N THR A 231 -12.53 12.74 -8.91
CA THR A 231 -12.48 11.90 -10.12
C THR A 231 -12.26 12.70 -11.41
N GLU A 232 -12.78 13.93 -11.48
CA GLU A 232 -12.70 14.75 -12.69
C GLU A 232 -11.33 15.41 -12.84
N ALA A 233 -10.78 15.35 -14.06
CA ALA A 233 -9.45 15.87 -14.36
C ALA A 233 -9.28 17.35 -13.99
N ALA A 234 -10.33 18.17 -14.15
CA ALA A 234 -10.31 19.60 -13.83
C ALA A 234 -10.17 19.88 -12.31
N ASN A 235 -10.54 18.92 -11.46
CA ASN A 235 -10.52 19.10 -10.00
C ASN A 235 -9.25 18.54 -9.35
N LEU A 236 -8.54 17.61 -10.00
CA LEU A 236 -7.44 16.87 -9.38
C LEU A 236 -6.35 17.76 -8.80
N ALA A 237 -5.84 18.75 -9.54
CA ALA A 237 -4.79 19.63 -9.03
C ALA A 237 -5.25 20.48 -7.83
N ARG A 238 -6.51 20.90 -7.82
CA ARG A 238 -7.12 21.64 -6.71
C ARG A 238 -7.38 20.74 -5.50
N SER A 239 -7.76 19.49 -5.72
CA SER A 239 -7.95 18.49 -4.65
C SER A 239 -6.66 18.12 -3.89
N CYS A 240 -5.51 18.60 -4.38
CA CYS A 240 -4.21 18.37 -3.76
C CYS A 240 -3.70 19.56 -2.94
N GLN A 241 -4.45 20.67 -2.88
CA GLN A 241 -4.10 21.84 -2.07
C GLN A 241 -4.31 21.54 -0.58
N PRO A 242 -3.59 22.22 0.34
CA PRO A 242 -3.83 22.06 1.77
C PRO A 242 -5.21 22.62 2.16
N THR A 243 -5.68 22.25 3.35
CA THR A 243 -6.89 22.85 3.93
C THR A 243 -6.74 24.38 4.04
N PRO A 244 -7.81 25.16 3.79
CA PRO A 244 -7.80 26.62 3.96
C PRO A 244 -7.41 27.07 5.38
N TRP A 245 -7.61 26.19 6.37
CA TRP A 245 -7.35 26.43 7.80
C TRP A 245 -5.92 26.09 8.24
N GLY A 246 -5.01 25.90 7.26
CA GLY A 246 -3.57 26.07 7.48
C GLY A 246 -2.89 24.93 8.24
N ARG A 247 -2.74 23.75 7.60
CA ARG A 247 -1.82 22.69 8.06
C ARG A 247 -0.89 22.20 6.96
N SER A 248 -0.06 23.10 6.41
CA SER A 248 0.95 22.73 5.41
C SER A 248 2.36 22.93 5.95
N GLY A 249 3.00 21.83 6.36
CA GLY A 249 4.44 21.79 6.61
C GLY A 249 5.26 21.60 5.35
N ASN A 250 6.58 21.74 5.49
CA ASN A 250 7.55 21.47 4.42
C ASN A 250 8.11 20.03 4.47
N GLY A 251 7.72 19.22 5.44
CA GLY A 251 8.11 17.82 5.52
C GLY A 251 7.60 16.97 4.35
N ARG A 252 8.26 15.83 4.10
CA ARG A 252 7.97 14.96 2.94
C ARG A 252 6.84 13.96 3.20
N PHE A 253 6.53 13.65 4.46
CA PHE A 253 5.40 12.80 4.77
C PHE A 253 4.10 13.48 4.31
N PHE A 254 3.29 12.78 3.52
CA PHE A 254 2.15 13.40 2.85
C PHE A 254 0.90 12.52 2.95
N VAL A 255 -0.10 13.00 3.68
CA VAL A 255 -1.41 12.36 3.80
C VAL A 255 -2.35 12.90 2.71
N MET A 256 -2.78 12.03 1.80
CA MET A 256 -3.80 12.37 0.82
C MET A 256 -5.17 11.94 1.36
N GLN A 257 -5.94 12.91 1.86
CA GLN A 257 -7.33 12.73 2.28
C GLN A 257 -8.17 12.40 1.04
N HIS A 258 -8.78 11.21 0.97
CA HIS A 258 -9.47 10.68 -0.21
C HIS A 258 -10.79 10.01 0.18
N PHE A 259 -11.76 10.82 0.59
CA PHE A 259 -13.11 10.39 0.91
C PHE A 259 -14.11 11.51 0.61
N ILE A 260 -15.40 11.22 0.66
CA ILE A 260 -16.45 12.23 0.42
C ILE A 260 -16.97 12.73 1.76
N THR A 261 -16.82 14.04 2.00
CA THR A 261 -17.34 14.70 3.19
C THR A 261 -18.84 14.89 3.04
N ASN A 262 -19.58 14.09 3.80
CA ASN A 262 -21.02 14.20 3.95
C ASN A 262 -21.37 13.85 5.40
N VAL A 263 -22.62 14.09 5.81
CA VAL A 263 -23.08 13.81 7.18
C VAL A 263 -22.88 12.33 7.57
N ILE A 264 -22.99 11.43 6.59
CA ILE A 264 -22.76 9.99 6.75
C ILE A 264 -21.82 9.54 5.62
N ALA A 265 -20.82 8.73 5.96
CA ALA A 265 -19.92 8.15 4.97
C ALA A 265 -20.70 7.30 3.95
N SER A 266 -20.38 7.47 2.67
CA SER A 266 -21.15 6.85 1.59
C SER A 266 -20.39 5.68 0.97
N ARG A 267 -20.91 4.47 1.19
CA ARG A 267 -20.38 3.24 0.58
C ARG A 267 -20.36 3.30 -0.96
N SER A 268 -21.40 3.86 -1.59
CA SER A 268 -21.46 3.99 -3.05
C SER A 268 -20.47 5.03 -3.58
N ALA A 269 -20.22 6.10 -2.82
CA ALA A 269 -19.17 7.05 -3.15
C ALA A 269 -17.78 6.40 -3.00
N SER A 270 -17.52 5.66 -1.92
CA SER A 270 -16.27 4.91 -1.72
C SER A 270 -15.99 3.95 -2.87
N GLN A 271 -16.97 3.16 -3.32
CA GLN A 271 -16.84 2.28 -4.50
C GLN A 271 -16.35 3.04 -5.75
N THR A 272 -16.75 4.30 -5.90
CA THR A 272 -16.36 5.14 -7.04
C THR A 272 -14.96 5.72 -6.87
N VAL A 273 -14.68 6.34 -5.72
CA VAL A 273 -13.45 7.12 -5.52
C VAL A 273 -12.25 6.23 -5.19
N ASN A 274 -12.46 5.11 -4.50
CA ASN A 274 -11.41 4.15 -4.13
C ASN A 274 -10.99 3.22 -5.29
N ALA A 275 -11.52 3.41 -6.49
CA ALA A 275 -11.04 2.71 -7.67
C ALA A 275 -9.54 2.97 -7.89
N ARG A 276 -8.78 1.93 -8.21
CA ARG A 276 -7.30 1.99 -8.28
C ARG A 276 -6.82 3.12 -9.19
N GLU A 277 -7.41 3.25 -10.38
CA GLU A 277 -7.03 4.26 -11.35
C GLU A 277 -7.38 5.68 -10.90
N VAL A 278 -8.40 5.87 -10.08
CA VAL A 278 -8.76 7.18 -9.49
C VAL A 278 -7.72 7.58 -8.45
N LEU A 279 -7.43 6.68 -7.50
CA LEU A 279 -6.40 6.88 -6.48
C LEU A 279 -5.02 7.15 -7.08
N VAL A 280 -4.57 6.32 -8.03
CA VAL A 280 -3.28 6.49 -8.71
C VAL A 280 -3.23 7.81 -9.47
N ARG A 281 -4.28 8.15 -10.23
CA ARG A 281 -4.32 9.39 -11.01
C ARG A 281 -4.27 10.62 -10.09
N ARG A 282 -5.02 10.61 -8.99
CA ARG A 282 -5.00 11.71 -8.03
C ARG A 282 -3.66 11.82 -7.31
N ALA A 283 -3.09 10.70 -6.85
CA ALA A 283 -1.77 10.71 -6.21
C ALA A 283 -0.67 11.27 -7.13
N LEU A 284 -0.70 10.94 -8.42
CA LEU A 284 0.22 11.51 -9.41
C LEU A 284 -0.04 13.00 -9.68
N ALA A 285 -1.30 13.43 -9.68
CA ALA A 285 -1.63 14.85 -9.74
C ALA A 285 -1.12 15.60 -8.50
N CYS A 286 -1.22 15.01 -7.31
CA CYS A 286 -0.69 15.58 -6.08
C CYS A 286 0.84 15.61 -6.09
N ARG A 287 1.51 14.60 -6.64
CA ARG A 287 2.96 14.66 -6.89
C ARG A 287 3.34 15.82 -7.80
N ALA A 288 2.59 16.03 -8.88
CA ALA A 288 2.85 17.14 -9.81
C ALA A 288 2.61 18.51 -9.15
N ALA A 289 1.57 18.63 -8.31
CA ALA A 289 1.19 19.88 -7.66
C ALA A 289 2.02 20.21 -6.40
N ARG A 290 2.44 19.20 -5.64
CA ARG A 290 3.08 19.36 -4.32
C ARG A 290 4.56 18.94 -4.28
N GLY A 291 5.08 18.38 -5.38
CA GLY A 291 6.48 17.95 -5.51
C GLY A 291 6.84 16.65 -4.80
N VAL A 292 5.90 16.05 -4.07
CA VAL A 292 6.06 14.81 -3.31
C VAL A 292 4.88 13.88 -3.55
N LEU A 293 5.15 12.57 -3.64
CA LEU A 293 4.10 11.57 -3.74
C LEU A 293 3.44 11.40 -2.35
N PRO A 294 2.12 11.16 -2.26
CA PRO A 294 1.48 10.83 -0.98
C PRO A 294 2.12 9.59 -0.34
N SER A 295 2.47 9.70 0.94
CA SER A 295 2.87 8.57 1.78
C SER A 295 1.65 7.80 2.28
N VAL A 296 0.47 8.42 2.39
CA VAL A 296 -0.76 7.76 2.82
C VAL A 296 -1.90 8.05 1.84
N LEU A 297 -2.59 7.00 1.41
CA LEU A 297 -3.88 7.08 0.72
C LEU A 297 -4.98 6.86 1.76
N LEU A 298 -5.58 7.92 2.30
CA LEU A 298 -6.53 7.81 3.41
C LEU A 298 -7.97 7.79 2.88
N VAL A 299 -8.70 6.68 3.09
CA VAL A 299 -10.04 6.46 2.50
C VAL A 299 -11.09 6.00 3.51
N ASP A 300 -12.36 6.22 3.19
CA ASP A 300 -13.50 5.53 3.80
C ASP A 300 -13.78 4.21 3.08
N TYR A 301 -14.13 3.15 3.82
CA TYR A 301 -14.46 1.80 3.34
C TYR A 301 -13.41 1.27 2.35
N TYR A 302 -12.19 1.07 2.85
CA TYR A 302 -11.03 0.68 2.04
C TYR A 302 -11.24 -0.60 1.19
N GLU A 303 -12.14 -1.48 1.61
CA GLU A 303 -12.52 -2.70 0.92
C GLU A 303 -13.38 -2.45 -0.33
N LEU A 304 -13.99 -1.27 -0.44
CA LEU A 304 -14.84 -0.87 -1.56
C LEU A 304 -14.01 -0.19 -2.64
N GLY A 305 -13.19 -0.94 -3.36
CA GLY A 305 -12.27 -0.44 -4.38
C GLY A 305 -11.00 -1.27 -4.45
N ASP A 306 -9.87 -0.66 -4.81
CA ASP A 306 -8.55 -1.33 -4.78
C ASP A 306 -7.45 -0.37 -4.29
N VAL A 307 -7.60 0.06 -3.04
CA VAL A 307 -6.66 0.98 -2.37
C VAL A 307 -5.30 0.32 -2.16
N LEU A 308 -5.31 -0.96 -1.79
CA LEU A 308 -4.10 -1.76 -1.63
C LEU A 308 -3.35 -1.88 -2.97
N GLY A 309 -4.05 -2.12 -4.07
CA GLY A 309 -3.46 -2.15 -5.41
C GLY A 309 -3.00 -0.79 -5.92
N ALA A 310 -3.66 0.30 -5.52
CA ALA A 310 -3.17 1.64 -5.76
C ALA A 310 -1.85 1.90 -5.02
N ALA A 311 -1.76 1.56 -3.72
CA ALA A 311 -0.54 1.68 -2.94
C ALA A 311 0.60 0.83 -3.52
N ARG A 312 0.33 -0.43 -3.92
CA ARG A 312 1.31 -1.27 -4.63
C ARG A 312 1.80 -0.63 -5.92
N ALA A 313 0.88 -0.11 -6.74
CA ALA A 313 1.23 0.54 -8.00
C ALA A 313 2.11 1.78 -7.80
N LEU A 314 1.80 2.60 -6.80
CA LEU A 314 2.54 3.81 -6.48
C LEU A 314 3.89 3.53 -5.82
N ASN A 315 4.04 2.36 -5.21
CA ASN A 315 5.32 1.82 -4.75
C ASN A 315 6.05 1.00 -5.82
N ASP A 316 5.63 0.96 -7.09
CA ASP A 316 6.27 0.12 -8.12
C ASP A 316 6.37 -1.39 -7.72
N LEU A 317 5.43 -1.87 -6.90
CA LEU A 317 5.35 -3.26 -6.47
C LEU A 317 4.52 -4.04 -7.49
N TYR A 318 5.19 -4.65 -8.46
CA TYR A 318 4.56 -5.35 -9.57
C TYR A 318 4.25 -6.84 -9.31
N ARG A 319 4.58 -7.36 -8.12
CA ARG A 319 4.22 -8.72 -7.67
C ARG A 319 3.13 -8.67 -6.60
N ALA A 320 2.27 -9.67 -6.54
CA ALA A 320 1.39 -9.87 -5.39
C ALA A 320 2.26 -10.18 -4.14
N PRO A 321 1.84 -9.77 -2.93
CA PRO A 321 2.59 -10.09 -1.72
C PRO A 321 2.61 -11.61 -1.54
N ALA A 322 3.74 -12.15 -1.11
CA ALA A 322 3.80 -13.55 -0.70
C ALA A 322 2.88 -13.74 0.51
N GLY A 323 1.84 -14.57 0.39
CA GLY A 323 1.08 -15.06 1.54
C GLY A 323 -0.32 -14.49 1.79
N THR A 324 -1.07 -14.05 0.77
CA THR A 324 -2.53 -13.85 0.95
C THR A 324 -3.26 -15.21 0.85
N PRO A 325 -3.97 -15.70 1.88
CA PRO A 325 -4.83 -16.87 1.74
C PRO A 325 -6.06 -16.46 0.93
N GLY A 326 -6.13 -16.90 -0.31
CA GLY A 326 -7.24 -16.55 -1.22
C GLY A 326 -6.84 -16.50 -2.69
N SER A 327 -6.19 -17.54 -3.21
CA SER A 327 -6.15 -17.85 -4.64
C SER A 327 -6.01 -19.37 -4.77
N PRO A 328 -6.71 -19.99 -5.74
CA PRO A 328 -6.91 -21.44 -5.77
C PRO A 328 -5.55 -22.13 -5.83
N THR A 329 -5.26 -22.97 -4.83
CA THR A 329 -4.10 -23.83 -4.86
C THR A 329 -4.26 -24.80 -6.02
N ASP A 330 -3.35 -24.70 -6.99
CA ASP A 330 -3.06 -25.77 -7.94
C ASP A 330 -2.73 -27.03 -7.14
N GLY A 331 -3.69 -27.94 -7.07
CA GLY A 331 -3.51 -29.26 -6.49
C GLY A 331 -2.69 -30.13 -7.45
N SER A 332 -1.39 -30.20 -7.23
CA SER A 332 -0.55 -31.27 -7.79
C SER A 332 0.36 -31.85 -6.71
N GLY A 333 -0.03 -33.04 -6.25
CA GLY A 333 0.67 -33.89 -5.27
C GLY A 333 -0.41 -34.70 -4.56
N GLY A 334 -0.57 -36.00 -4.75
CA GLY A 334 0.42 -37.02 -5.04
C GLY A 334 0.34 -38.02 -3.90
N GLU A 335 -0.68 -38.88 -3.91
CA GLU A 335 -0.77 -40.02 -2.99
C GLU A 335 -0.98 -41.30 -3.79
N GLY A 336 -0.07 -42.24 -3.56
CA GLY A 336 -0.19 -43.61 -4.02
C GLY A 336 -1.21 -44.39 -3.17
N GLY A 337 -1.90 -45.32 -3.81
CA GLY A 337 -2.82 -46.23 -3.16
C GLY A 337 -3.34 -47.26 -4.16
N SER A 338 -2.86 -48.48 -4.02
CA SER A 338 -3.22 -49.71 -4.74
C SER A 338 -4.72 -50.04 -4.77
N GLY A 339 -5.21 -50.61 -5.87
CA GLY A 339 -6.50 -51.31 -5.91
C GLY A 339 -6.99 -51.68 -7.30
N GLN A 340 -7.08 -52.98 -7.55
CA GLN A 340 -7.46 -53.69 -8.79
C GLN A 340 -8.74 -53.23 -9.51
N GLY A 341 -8.75 -53.48 -10.84
CA GLY A 341 -9.89 -54.10 -11.53
C GLY A 341 -10.40 -53.41 -12.80
N GLY A 342 -10.44 -54.14 -13.91
CA GLY A 342 -11.44 -53.89 -14.97
C GLY A 342 -10.89 -53.64 -16.38
N SER A 343 -10.91 -54.72 -17.16
CA SER A 343 -10.75 -54.83 -18.62
C SER A 343 -11.60 -53.88 -19.49
N GLY A 344 -11.09 -53.49 -20.65
CA GLY A 344 -11.90 -52.96 -21.77
C GLY A 344 -11.08 -52.56 -23.00
N GLN A 345 -11.21 -53.34 -24.08
CA GLN A 345 -10.52 -53.22 -25.38
C GLN A 345 -11.04 -52.10 -26.29
N GLY A 346 -10.21 -51.74 -27.28
CA GLY A 346 -10.62 -51.20 -28.60
C GLY A 346 -10.42 -49.69 -28.75
N GLY A 347 -9.89 -49.13 -29.83
CA GLY A 347 -9.53 -49.64 -31.13
C GLY A 347 -8.96 -48.48 -31.97
N SER A 348 -8.18 -48.85 -32.97
CA SER A 348 -7.41 -48.06 -33.94
C SER A 348 -8.19 -47.02 -34.76
N GLY A 349 -7.47 -45.99 -35.22
CA GLY A 349 -7.91 -45.09 -36.31
C GLY A 349 -6.83 -44.12 -36.79
N GLN A 350 -5.88 -44.60 -37.60
CA GLN A 350 -5.01 -43.78 -38.45
C GLN A 350 -5.77 -43.30 -39.69
N GLY A 351 -5.48 -42.07 -40.15
CA GLY A 351 -5.87 -41.56 -41.46
C GLY A 351 -5.20 -40.22 -41.73
N GLY A 352 -4.08 -40.24 -42.47
CA GLY A 352 -3.33 -39.05 -42.88
C GLY A 352 -3.63 -38.60 -44.31
N SER A 353 -3.30 -37.35 -44.62
CA SER A 353 -2.54 -36.89 -45.80
C SER A 353 -2.72 -35.38 -46.04
N GLY A 354 -1.65 -34.70 -46.45
CA GLY A 354 -1.67 -33.31 -46.95
C GLY A 354 -0.58 -32.40 -46.38
N GLN A 355 0.68 -32.70 -46.70
CA GLN A 355 1.85 -31.83 -46.44
C GLN A 355 1.83 -30.60 -47.35
N ASP A 356 2.17 -29.43 -46.79
CA ASP A 356 2.92 -28.39 -47.49
C ASP A 356 4.03 -27.87 -46.57
N GLY A 357 5.26 -28.20 -46.95
CA GLY A 357 6.47 -27.97 -46.17
C GLY A 357 6.95 -26.52 -46.22
N SER A 358 7.12 -25.92 -45.04
CA SER A 358 8.13 -24.89 -44.81
C SER A 358 8.80 -25.22 -43.48
N GLY A 359 10.10 -25.50 -43.52
CA GLY A 359 10.87 -26.09 -42.41
C GLY A 359 10.63 -25.41 -41.06
N ASP A 360 10.05 -26.15 -40.13
CA ASP A 360 9.86 -25.77 -38.74
C ASP A 360 10.95 -26.45 -37.89
N ASP A 361 11.73 -25.62 -37.22
CA ASP A 361 12.67 -25.98 -36.15
C ASP A 361 11.87 -26.52 -34.94
N PRO A 362 12.20 -27.67 -34.33
CA PRO A 362 11.31 -28.38 -33.39
C PRO A 362 11.01 -27.67 -32.06
N GLY A 363 11.51 -26.45 -31.85
CA GLY A 363 11.39 -25.69 -30.59
C GLY A 363 10.70 -24.33 -30.69
N SER A 364 10.00 -24.01 -31.77
CA SER A 364 9.33 -22.70 -31.92
C SER A 364 7.81 -22.81 -32.03
N SER A 365 7.09 -22.45 -30.96
CA SER A 365 5.64 -22.31 -31.00
C SER A 365 5.27 -21.02 -31.74
N ARG A 366 4.44 -21.13 -32.78
CA ARG A 366 3.95 -19.99 -33.56
C ARG A 366 2.79 -19.30 -32.82
N VAL A 367 3.03 -18.08 -32.35
CA VAL A 367 1.97 -17.27 -31.71
C VAL A 367 1.45 -16.22 -32.68
N VAL A 368 0.16 -16.30 -33.02
CA VAL A 368 -0.52 -15.35 -33.92
C VAL A 368 -1.51 -14.50 -33.11
N GLY A 369 -1.10 -13.29 -32.74
CA GLY A 369 -1.99 -12.29 -32.13
C GLY A 369 -2.70 -11.45 -33.19
N ARG A 370 -4.02 -11.26 -33.05
CA ARG A 370 -4.82 -10.33 -33.88
C ARG A 370 -5.18 -9.10 -33.07
N PHE A 371 -4.84 -7.91 -33.55
CA PHE A 371 -5.13 -6.63 -32.88
C PHE A 371 -6.18 -5.83 -33.65
N ARG A 372 -7.10 -5.18 -32.93
CA ARG A 372 -8.10 -4.27 -33.51
C ARG A 372 -7.70 -2.82 -33.19
N LEU A 373 -7.10 -2.11 -34.14
CA LEU A 373 -6.60 -0.74 -33.99
C LEU A 373 -7.68 0.31 -34.27
N SER A 374 -8.86 0.20 -33.63
CA SER A 374 -9.97 1.13 -33.85
C SER A 374 -9.64 2.57 -33.40
N THR A 375 -8.74 2.74 -32.43
CA THR A 375 -8.34 4.06 -31.92
C THR A 375 -7.27 4.75 -32.79
N VAL A 376 -6.39 3.99 -33.45
CA VAL A 376 -5.28 4.56 -34.25
C VAL A 376 -5.74 5.02 -35.64
N ALA A 377 -6.80 4.40 -36.19
CA ALA A 377 -7.38 4.80 -37.48
C ALA A 377 -7.91 6.25 -37.49
N ARG A 378 -8.31 6.81 -36.34
CA ARG A 378 -8.76 8.21 -36.23
C ARG A 378 -7.65 9.25 -36.41
N PHE A 379 -6.38 8.86 -36.27
CA PHE A 379 -5.24 9.79 -36.29
C PHE A 379 -4.38 9.72 -37.57
N ILE A 380 -4.66 8.79 -38.49
CA ILE A 380 -3.93 8.67 -39.76
C ILE A 380 -4.71 9.39 -40.85
N ARG A 381 -4.28 10.61 -41.21
CA ARG A 381 -4.85 11.37 -42.34
C ARG A 381 -4.49 10.73 -43.69
N ARG A 382 -5.28 11.06 -44.71
CA ARG A 382 -5.08 10.65 -46.11
C ARG A 382 -3.66 11.01 -46.57
N GLY A 383 -2.90 10.03 -47.05
CA GLY A 383 -1.51 10.22 -47.52
C GLY A 383 -0.42 10.10 -46.45
N SER A 384 -0.77 9.94 -45.17
CA SER A 384 0.21 9.79 -44.09
C SER A 384 0.77 8.37 -44.00
N SER A 385 2.06 8.27 -43.70
CA SER A 385 2.69 7.01 -43.26
C SER A 385 2.78 7.00 -41.74
N ALA A 386 2.29 5.94 -41.11
CA ALA A 386 2.50 5.69 -39.69
C ALA A 386 3.59 4.64 -39.52
N ARG A 387 4.56 4.91 -38.63
CA ARG A 387 5.54 3.92 -38.17
C ARG A 387 5.00 3.31 -36.88
N LEU A 388 4.75 2.00 -36.91
CA LEU A 388 4.48 1.21 -35.72
C LEU A 388 5.80 0.59 -35.25
N SER A 389 6.21 0.88 -34.02
CA SER A 389 7.29 0.14 -33.34
C SER A 389 6.66 -0.78 -32.30
N LEU A 390 6.91 -2.09 -32.41
CA LEU A 390 6.61 -3.05 -31.34
C LEU A 390 7.90 -3.32 -30.58
N GLU A 391 7.86 -3.13 -29.26
CA GLU A 391 8.94 -3.54 -28.37
C GLU A 391 8.46 -4.76 -27.58
N MET A 392 9.25 -5.83 -27.61
CA MET A 392 9.03 -7.04 -26.81
C MET A 392 10.05 -7.06 -25.68
N TYR A 393 9.57 -7.25 -24.46
CA TYR A 393 10.41 -7.40 -23.28
C TYR A 393 10.36 -8.87 -22.86
N ASN A 394 11.51 -9.54 -22.89
CA ASN A 394 11.78 -10.78 -22.16
C ASN A 394 12.88 -10.42 -21.16
N SER A 395 12.80 -10.96 -19.93
CA SER A 395 13.77 -10.73 -18.85
C SER A 395 15.23 -11.07 -19.20
N SER A 396 15.51 -11.61 -20.39
CA SER A 396 16.85 -12.04 -20.82
C SER A 396 17.31 -11.56 -22.21
N THR A 397 16.56 -10.76 -22.97
CA THR A 397 17.04 -10.29 -24.31
C THR A 397 16.70 -8.84 -24.63
N ARG A 398 17.63 -8.17 -25.34
CA ARG A 398 17.47 -6.79 -25.85
C ARG A 398 16.19 -6.64 -26.69
N PRO A 399 15.45 -5.53 -26.55
CA PRO A 399 14.20 -5.33 -27.27
C PRO A 399 14.41 -5.34 -28.78
N ARG A 400 13.59 -6.12 -29.51
CA ARG A 400 13.56 -6.08 -30.98
C ARG A 400 12.47 -5.11 -31.44
N THR A 401 12.84 -4.18 -32.31
CA THR A 401 11.91 -3.20 -32.90
C THR A 401 11.50 -3.63 -34.31
N PHE A 402 10.21 -3.88 -34.52
CA PHE A 402 9.65 -4.12 -35.85
C PHE A 402 9.04 -2.83 -36.39
N THR A 403 9.32 -2.47 -37.65
CA THR A 403 8.75 -1.29 -38.31
C THR A 403 7.73 -1.71 -39.37
N VAL A 404 6.46 -1.37 -39.17
CA VAL A 404 5.42 -1.54 -40.20
C VAL A 404 5.05 -0.17 -40.77
N LYS A 405 5.13 -0.01 -42.10
CA LYS A 405 4.64 1.19 -42.80
C LYS A 405 3.18 1.00 -43.19
N LEU A 406 2.30 1.84 -42.66
CA LEU A 406 0.88 1.87 -43.05
C LEU A 406 0.69 2.94 -44.14
N LYS A 407 0.24 2.56 -45.34
CA LYS A 407 -0.17 3.50 -46.41
C LYS A 407 -1.69 3.66 -46.38
N GLY A 408 -2.22 4.87 -46.24
CA GLY A 408 -3.67 5.15 -46.20
C GLY A 408 -4.38 4.96 -47.56
N GLY A 409 -5.40 4.10 -47.61
CA GLY A 409 -6.30 3.87 -48.75
C GLY A 409 -7.59 4.69 -48.69
N ARG A 410 -8.30 4.81 -49.82
CA ARG A 410 -9.48 5.70 -50.01
C ARG A 410 -10.64 5.40 -49.06
N LYS A 411 -11.41 6.47 -48.79
CA LYS A 411 -12.71 6.48 -48.09
C LYS A 411 -13.52 5.25 -48.49
N ASP A 412 -13.64 4.32 -47.55
CA ASP A 412 -14.86 3.59 -47.19
C ASP A 412 -14.47 2.55 -46.15
N GLY A 413 -14.75 2.84 -44.88
CA GLY A 413 -14.88 1.83 -43.80
C GLY A 413 -13.72 0.86 -43.51
N LEU A 414 -12.53 1.03 -44.08
CA LEU A 414 -11.44 0.05 -43.94
C LEU A 414 -10.78 0.10 -42.56
N SER A 415 -11.26 -0.81 -41.69
CA SER A 415 -10.55 -1.38 -40.55
C SER A 415 -9.15 -1.82 -40.98
N TYR A 416 -8.11 -1.00 -40.73
CA TYR A 416 -6.72 -1.46 -40.86
C TYR A 416 -6.46 -2.58 -39.84
N ARG A 417 -6.22 -3.80 -40.35
CA ARG A 417 -5.86 -4.98 -39.54
C ARG A 417 -4.41 -5.38 -39.84
N PRO A 418 -3.40 -4.62 -39.39
CA PRO A 418 -2.02 -5.10 -39.51
C PRO A 418 -1.87 -6.37 -38.66
N THR A 419 -1.47 -7.46 -39.29
CA THR A 419 -1.13 -8.70 -38.59
C THR A 419 0.38 -8.69 -38.36
N VAL A 420 0.80 -8.64 -37.09
CA VAL A 420 2.21 -8.72 -36.72
C VAL A 420 2.48 -10.15 -36.29
N ARG A 421 3.40 -10.83 -36.97
CA ARG A 421 3.82 -12.20 -36.62
C ARG A 421 5.11 -12.11 -35.81
N VAL A 422 5.11 -12.75 -34.64
CA VAL A 422 6.26 -12.79 -33.75
C VAL A 422 6.60 -14.26 -33.47
N ARG A 423 7.88 -14.63 -33.56
CA ARG A 423 8.39 -15.95 -33.17
C ARG A 423 8.91 -15.86 -31.74
N VAL A 424 8.44 -16.73 -30.85
CA VAL A 424 8.88 -16.81 -29.44
C VAL A 424 9.36 -18.24 -29.16
N PRO A 425 10.42 -18.45 -28.36
CA PRO A 425 10.90 -19.79 -28.02
C PRO A 425 9.87 -20.59 -27.21
N ALA A 426 9.73 -21.90 -27.47
CA ALA A 426 8.66 -22.74 -26.93
C ALA A 426 8.63 -22.95 -25.40
N GLN A 427 9.59 -22.42 -24.64
CA GLN A 427 9.68 -22.62 -23.19
C GLN A 427 9.47 -21.35 -22.35
N SER A 428 8.97 -20.25 -22.92
CA SER A 428 8.68 -19.05 -22.14
C SER A 428 7.24 -19.04 -21.59
N THR A 429 7.06 -19.33 -20.31
CA THR A 429 5.84 -19.03 -19.52
C THR A 429 5.76 -17.55 -19.09
N GLN A 430 6.24 -16.64 -19.93
CA GLN A 430 6.37 -15.22 -19.58
C GLN A 430 5.33 -14.35 -20.29
N GLU A 431 4.77 -13.38 -19.56
CA GLU A 431 3.94 -12.32 -20.13
C GLU A 431 4.77 -11.47 -21.10
N VAL A 432 4.29 -11.33 -22.34
CA VAL A 432 4.91 -10.46 -23.34
C VAL A 432 4.21 -9.11 -23.33
N GLU A 433 4.88 -8.05 -22.86
CA GLU A 433 4.38 -6.69 -23.01
C GLU A 433 4.64 -6.20 -24.44
N ILE A 434 3.58 -5.78 -25.15
CA ILE A 434 3.65 -5.23 -26.49
C ILE A 434 3.38 -3.73 -26.43
N VAL A 435 4.44 -2.93 -26.51
CA VAL A 435 4.32 -1.47 -26.54
C VAL A 435 4.20 -1.00 -27.99
N VAL A 436 3.10 -0.35 -28.33
CA VAL A 436 2.86 0.20 -29.67
C VAL A 436 3.15 1.70 -29.67
N ARG A 437 4.24 2.11 -30.32
CA ARG A 437 4.53 3.54 -30.56
C ARG A 437 4.15 3.91 -31.98
N VAL A 438 3.30 4.92 -32.14
CA VAL A 438 2.87 5.45 -33.44
C VAL A 438 3.59 6.76 -33.72
N ARG A 439 4.38 6.81 -34.80
CA ARG A 439 4.99 8.06 -35.29
C ARG A 439 4.34 8.44 -36.62
N SER A 440 3.64 9.57 -36.66
CA SER A 440 3.10 10.15 -37.89
C SER A 440 4.18 10.97 -38.57
N THR A 441 4.55 10.64 -39.80
CA THR A 441 5.38 11.52 -40.64
C THR A 441 4.48 12.20 -41.65
N ALA A 442 4.22 13.50 -41.47
CA ALA A 442 3.60 14.34 -42.49
C ALA A 442 4.64 14.58 -43.60
N SER A 443 4.35 14.14 -44.82
CA SER A 443 5.16 14.52 -45.98
C SER A 443 4.87 15.98 -46.32
N ARG A 444 5.95 16.80 -46.31
CA ARG A 444 6.11 18.17 -46.84
C ARG A 444 4.84 18.83 -47.40
N GLY A 445 4.35 19.86 -46.72
CA GLY A 445 3.41 20.81 -47.33
C GLY A 445 2.44 21.55 -46.41
N SER A 446 2.34 21.26 -45.12
CA SER A 446 1.44 22.01 -44.23
C SER A 446 2.04 22.24 -42.85
N THR A 447 2.15 23.50 -42.50
CA THR A 447 2.65 24.07 -41.25
C THR A 447 1.93 23.52 -40.00
N ARG A 448 2.75 23.17 -39.00
CA ARG A 448 2.46 22.98 -37.57
C ARG A 448 1.18 22.24 -37.19
N LEU A 449 1.31 20.93 -36.96
CA LEU A 449 0.61 20.22 -35.87
C LEU A 449 1.63 19.32 -35.17
N ALA A 450 1.92 19.67 -33.93
CA ALA A 450 2.90 19.02 -33.07
C ALA A 450 2.60 17.52 -32.91
N ALA A 451 3.66 16.73 -32.84
CA ALA A 451 3.61 15.30 -32.61
C ALA A 451 2.82 14.97 -31.33
N SER A 452 1.63 14.38 -31.49
CA SER A 452 0.89 13.79 -30.38
C SER A 452 1.57 12.48 -30.01
N TYR A 453 2.31 12.45 -28.90
CA TYR A 453 2.87 11.23 -28.34
C TYR A 453 1.76 10.47 -27.59
N GLY A 454 0.97 9.67 -28.29
CA GLY A 454 0.05 8.74 -27.65
C GLY A 454 0.77 7.42 -27.35
N ARG A 455 1.05 7.14 -26.07
CA ARG A 455 1.44 5.78 -25.63
C ARG A 455 0.14 4.98 -25.41
N LEU A 456 -0.19 4.11 -26.35
CA LEU A 456 -1.23 3.10 -26.16
C LEU A 456 -0.55 1.83 -25.65
N THR A 457 -0.66 1.58 -24.36
CA THR A 457 -0.20 0.34 -23.73
C THR A 457 -1.41 -0.58 -23.63
N SER A 458 -1.44 -1.66 -24.40
CA SER A 458 -2.36 -2.77 -24.17
C SER A 458 -1.52 -3.99 -23.79
N ARG A 459 -1.71 -4.49 -22.57
CA ARG A 459 -1.15 -5.78 -22.16
C ARG A 459 -2.07 -6.87 -22.70
N VAL A 460 -1.49 -7.82 -23.43
CA VAL A 460 -2.18 -9.04 -23.84
C VAL A 460 -1.44 -10.19 -23.21
N ALA A 461 -2.06 -10.86 -22.25
CA ALA A 461 -1.54 -12.12 -21.73
C ALA A 461 -1.68 -13.16 -22.85
N LEU A 462 -0.56 -13.65 -23.37
CA LEU A 462 -0.53 -14.77 -24.32
C LEU A 462 -0.14 -16.01 -23.53
N VAL A 463 -1.12 -16.85 -23.24
CA VAL A 463 -0.85 -18.21 -22.73
C VAL A 463 -0.45 -19.05 -23.93
N VAL A 464 0.83 -19.37 -24.05
CA VAL A 464 1.31 -20.39 -24.99
C VAL A 464 0.97 -21.74 -24.37
N ARG A 465 0.04 -22.48 -24.97
CA ARG A 465 -0.10 -23.91 -24.71
C ARG A 465 0.74 -24.68 -25.71
#